data_AF-A0A3P9Q4U8-F1
#
_entry.id   AF-A0A3P9Q4U8-F1
#
_cell.length_a   1.000
_cell.length_b   1.000
_cell.length_c   1.000
_cell.angle_alpha   90.00
_cell.angle_beta   90.00
_cell.angle_gamma   90.00
#
_symmetry.space_group_name_H-M   'P 1'
#
loop_
_entity.id
_entity.type
_entity.pdbx_description
1 polymer ?
#
loop_
_entity_poly.entity_id
_entity_poly.type
_entity_poly.pdbx_seq_one_letter_code
_entity_poly.pdbx_strand_id
1 'polypeptide(L)'
;MWAAKLGSQLGRPTRSVVGWLVSKMFKTRNKVLEERAVQLCGIQPGDTVLELGHGPGLGLELAAKLLTVPTGHMIGVDYSDYMHQMAKERVKGFLESGKVSLHHCDVSAMPLKDSSVDKVFHCNCYYFWPNLRKAALEIHRVMKPGGLIVTTLRHSHVAVLAAKRVMPGENWRPEAYMAALRDSGFTDVRMEDTQHRNITFQAIYATALKMQRASRLKRELQMLSTEPPPGITCWQTEERIDDLRAQIVGGVGTPYEGGLFSLEVKIPERYPFEPPNIRFLTPIYHPNIDNSGRICHDALKLPPKGAWKPSLNISTVLTSIQLLMAEPNPDDPLMADISSEFKYNKYLFTEKAKKWTQEHAIQTNKSVVEDNKENAPDQKLSSRKRDALCSQQEAEEPLKRPCV
;
A
#
# COMPACT_ATOMS: atom_id res chain seq x y z
N MET A 1 31.17 -11.90 -25.53
CA MET A 1 31.83 -10.75 -24.87
C MET A 1 31.41 -9.40 -25.45
N TRP A 2 31.43 -9.21 -26.77
CA TRP A 2 31.05 -7.93 -27.42
C TRP A 2 29.58 -7.53 -27.24
N ALA A 3 28.63 -8.46 -27.42
CA ALA A 3 27.19 -8.18 -27.26
C ALA A 3 26.80 -7.74 -25.84
N ALA A 4 27.38 -8.36 -24.81
CA ALA A 4 27.17 -7.96 -23.42
C ALA A 4 27.75 -6.57 -23.10
N LYS A 5 28.93 -6.24 -23.67
CA LYS A 5 29.55 -4.91 -23.54
C LYS A 5 28.70 -3.82 -24.22
N LEU A 6 28.10 -4.14 -25.37
CA LEU A 6 27.15 -3.25 -26.04
C LEU A 6 25.86 -3.06 -25.22
N GLY A 7 25.30 -4.13 -24.65
CA GLY A 7 24.12 -4.06 -23.77
C GLY A 7 24.37 -3.18 -22.54
N SER A 8 25.54 -3.33 -21.91
CA SER A 8 25.95 -2.48 -20.80
C SER A 8 26.04 -1.00 -21.18
N GLN A 9 26.55 -0.67 -22.38
CA GLN A 9 26.58 0.71 -22.86
C GLN A 9 25.20 1.24 -23.30
N LEU A 10 24.25 0.38 -23.66
CA LEU A 10 22.87 0.81 -23.92
C LEU A 10 22.13 1.14 -22.62
N GLY A 11 22.35 0.36 -21.56
CA GLY A 11 21.73 0.60 -20.25
C GLY A 11 22.41 1.73 -19.48
N ARG A 12 23.75 1.67 -19.35
CA ARG A 12 24.56 2.64 -18.61
C ARG A 12 25.68 3.22 -19.49
N PRO A 13 25.35 4.13 -20.41
CA PRO A 13 26.34 4.82 -21.23
C PRO A 13 27.40 5.51 -20.37
N THR A 14 28.64 5.50 -20.84
CA THR A 14 29.79 6.14 -20.19
C THR A 14 30.40 7.19 -21.11
N ARG A 15 31.23 8.11 -20.57
CA ARG A 15 31.97 9.09 -21.36
C ARG A 15 33.06 8.40 -22.20
N SER A 16 32.66 7.84 -23.34
CA SER A 16 33.51 7.14 -24.32
C SER A 16 33.00 7.42 -25.73
N VAL A 17 33.81 7.13 -26.76
CA VAL A 17 33.40 7.27 -28.18
C VAL A 17 32.15 6.43 -28.48
N VAL A 18 32.09 5.22 -27.92
CA VAL A 18 30.92 4.32 -28.04
C VAL A 18 29.72 4.91 -27.31
N GLY A 19 29.89 5.42 -26.09
CA GLY A 19 28.83 6.08 -25.32
C GLY A 19 28.28 7.32 -26.02
N TRP A 20 29.15 8.16 -26.62
CA TRP A 20 28.73 9.32 -27.41
C TRP A 20 27.90 8.93 -28.65
N LEU A 21 28.33 7.90 -29.36
CA LEU A 21 27.60 7.39 -30.54
C LEU A 21 26.22 6.83 -30.13
N VAL A 22 26.16 6.07 -29.03
CA VAL A 22 24.91 5.57 -28.45
C VAL A 22 24.00 6.72 -28.04
N SER A 23 24.52 7.75 -27.37
CA SER A 23 23.75 8.94 -26.99
C SER A 23 23.18 9.69 -28.20
N LYS A 24 23.94 9.82 -29.29
CA LYS A 24 23.47 10.44 -30.54
C LYS A 24 22.36 9.60 -31.18
N MET A 25 22.52 8.28 -31.20
CA MET A 25 21.51 7.34 -31.68
C MET A 25 20.22 7.43 -30.84
N PHE A 26 20.31 7.48 -29.51
CA PHE A 26 19.15 7.61 -28.63
C PHE A 26 18.35 8.88 -28.93
N LYS A 27 19.04 10.02 -29.07
CA LYS A 27 18.39 11.30 -29.43
C LYS A 27 17.56 11.19 -30.71
N THR A 28 18.08 10.54 -31.75
CA THR A 28 17.36 10.45 -33.04
C THR A 28 16.27 9.38 -33.02
N ARG A 29 16.54 8.21 -32.43
CA ARG A 29 15.63 7.05 -32.49
C ARG A 29 14.50 7.11 -31.48
N ASN A 30 14.74 7.67 -30.29
CA ASN A 30 13.72 7.76 -29.25
C ASN A 30 12.90 9.04 -29.35
N LYS A 31 13.30 10.06 -30.13
CA LYS A 31 12.58 11.34 -30.23
C LYS A 31 11.08 11.18 -30.46
N VAL A 32 10.70 10.31 -31.39
CA VAL A 32 9.28 10.06 -31.71
C VAL A 32 8.53 9.42 -30.54
N LEU A 33 9.20 8.55 -29.78
CA LEU A 33 8.65 7.87 -28.61
C LEU A 33 8.52 8.84 -27.42
N GLU A 34 9.56 9.64 -27.15
CA GLU A 34 9.57 10.67 -26.10
C GLU A 34 8.47 11.71 -26.34
N GLU A 35 8.40 12.28 -27.55
CA GLU A 35 7.37 13.25 -27.91
C GLU A 35 5.97 12.68 -27.71
N ARG A 36 5.77 11.40 -28.09
CA ARG A 36 4.47 10.77 -27.94
C ARG A 36 4.16 10.38 -26.50
N ALA A 37 5.15 9.95 -25.70
CA ALA A 37 4.97 9.65 -24.28
C ALA A 37 4.48 10.90 -23.53
N VAL A 38 5.13 12.05 -23.76
CA VAL A 38 4.73 13.35 -23.20
C VAL A 38 3.29 13.70 -23.58
N GLN A 39 2.90 13.51 -24.83
CA GLN A 39 1.52 13.74 -25.29
C GLN A 39 0.50 12.81 -24.61
N LEU A 40 0.81 11.51 -24.57
CA LEU A 40 -0.07 10.48 -24.01
C LEU A 40 -0.26 10.61 -22.49
N CYS A 41 0.70 11.23 -21.78
CA CYS A 41 0.56 11.53 -20.36
C CYS A 41 -0.53 12.55 -20.04
N GLY A 42 -0.94 13.37 -21.01
CA GLY A 42 -1.94 14.42 -20.80
C GLY A 42 -1.51 15.42 -19.72
N ILE A 43 -0.23 15.82 -19.73
CA ILE A 43 0.37 16.72 -18.73
C ILE A 43 -0.41 18.03 -18.67
N GLN A 44 -0.83 18.41 -17.46
CA GLN A 44 -1.46 19.69 -17.17
C GLN A 44 -0.43 20.71 -16.64
N PRO A 45 -0.64 22.02 -16.80
CA PRO A 45 0.34 23.03 -16.41
C PRO A 45 0.78 23.01 -14.94
N GLY A 46 -0.09 22.54 -14.04
CA GLY A 46 0.18 22.45 -12.60
C GLY A 46 0.68 21.09 -12.12
N ASP A 47 0.91 20.12 -13.01
CA ASP A 47 1.31 18.77 -12.61
C ASP A 47 2.76 18.73 -12.10
N THR A 48 3.01 17.88 -11.11
CA THR A 48 4.37 17.37 -10.85
C THR A 48 4.58 16.11 -11.68
N VAL A 49 5.51 16.17 -12.64
CA VAL A 49 5.76 15.10 -13.61
C VAL A 49 7.14 14.48 -13.40
N LEU A 50 7.24 13.16 -13.50
CA LEU A 50 8.49 12.42 -13.35
C LEU A 50 8.83 11.64 -14.62
N GLU A 51 10.06 11.81 -15.11
CA GLU A 51 10.65 10.96 -16.16
C GLU A 51 11.65 9.97 -15.57
N LEU A 52 11.46 8.68 -15.85
CA LEU A 52 12.34 7.60 -15.38
C LEU A 52 13.38 7.23 -16.43
N GLY A 53 14.66 7.35 -16.10
CA GLY A 53 15.76 7.11 -17.05
C GLY A 53 15.74 8.15 -18.17
N HIS A 54 15.80 9.42 -17.79
CA HIS A 54 15.65 10.57 -18.69
C HIS A 54 16.70 10.64 -19.81
N GLY A 55 17.77 9.84 -19.74
CA GLY A 55 18.83 9.78 -20.73
C GLY A 55 19.38 11.19 -21.03
N PRO A 56 19.47 11.62 -22.30
CA PRO A 56 19.99 12.94 -22.65
C PRO A 56 19.01 14.10 -22.43
N GLY A 57 17.84 13.86 -21.81
CA GLY A 57 16.90 14.88 -21.33
C GLY A 57 15.90 15.42 -22.37
N LEU A 58 15.66 14.70 -23.46
CA LEU A 58 14.73 15.16 -24.49
C LEU A 58 13.27 15.18 -23.97
N GLY A 59 12.84 14.14 -23.27
CA GLY A 59 11.53 14.09 -22.62
C GLY A 59 11.38 15.23 -21.61
N LEU A 60 12.39 15.44 -20.76
CA LEU A 60 12.44 16.51 -19.76
C LEU A 60 12.18 17.88 -20.39
N GLU A 61 12.90 18.19 -21.47
CA GLU A 61 12.78 19.47 -22.16
C GLU A 61 11.38 19.68 -22.74
N LEU A 62 10.78 18.62 -23.30
CA LEU A 62 9.45 18.68 -23.89
C LEU A 62 8.35 18.82 -22.82
N ALA A 63 8.42 18.01 -21.76
CA ALA A 63 7.47 18.05 -20.66
C ALA A 63 7.56 19.36 -19.86
N ALA A 64 8.76 19.85 -19.57
CA ALA A 64 8.95 21.11 -18.82
C ALA A 64 8.36 22.33 -19.54
N LYS A 65 8.27 22.32 -20.88
CA LYS A 65 7.60 23.37 -21.66
C LYS A 65 6.09 23.43 -21.45
N LEU A 66 5.47 22.34 -21.01
CA LEU A 66 4.02 22.26 -20.74
C LEU A 66 3.66 22.71 -19.32
N LEU A 67 4.64 22.80 -18.42
CA LEU A 67 4.45 23.10 -17.00
C LEU A 67 4.61 24.59 -16.71
N THR A 68 3.90 25.09 -15.70
CA THR A 68 3.91 26.49 -15.28
C THR A 68 4.28 26.61 -13.81
N VAL A 69 5.31 27.39 -13.50
CA VAL A 69 5.71 27.66 -12.11
C VAL A 69 4.73 28.63 -11.43
N PRO A 70 4.56 28.57 -10.10
CA PRO A 70 5.27 27.69 -9.15
C PRO A 70 4.63 26.30 -8.97
N THR A 71 3.51 26.01 -9.62
CA THR A 71 2.72 24.80 -9.36
C THR A 71 3.21 23.57 -10.14
N GLY A 72 3.54 23.74 -11.41
CA GLY A 72 4.06 22.69 -12.27
C GLY A 72 5.56 22.49 -12.10
N HIS A 73 5.96 21.22 -11.97
CA HIS A 73 7.34 20.84 -11.70
C HIS A 73 7.76 19.58 -12.45
N MET A 74 8.93 19.59 -13.07
CA MET A 74 9.47 18.42 -13.78
C MET A 74 10.59 17.78 -12.98
N ILE A 75 10.53 16.47 -12.80
CA ILE A 75 11.53 15.68 -12.09
C ILE A 75 12.14 14.67 -13.05
N GLY A 76 13.46 14.58 -13.11
CA GLY A 76 14.17 13.55 -13.86
C GLY A 76 15.00 12.67 -12.94
N VAL A 77 14.93 11.35 -13.16
CA VAL A 77 15.86 10.39 -12.54
C VAL A 77 16.64 9.62 -13.59
N ASP A 78 17.94 9.41 -13.38
CA ASP A 78 18.77 8.51 -14.18
C ASP A 78 19.97 8.06 -13.34
N TYR A 79 20.45 6.83 -13.54
CA TYR A 79 21.55 6.25 -12.78
C TYR A 79 22.90 6.35 -13.52
N SER A 80 22.90 6.70 -14.81
CA SER A 80 24.09 7.03 -15.57
C SER A 80 24.49 8.48 -15.31
N ASP A 81 25.65 8.67 -14.67
CA ASP A 81 26.21 10.01 -14.46
C ASP A 81 26.40 10.74 -15.80
N TYR A 82 26.88 10.03 -16.84
CA TYR A 82 27.07 10.63 -18.16
C TYR A 82 25.77 11.17 -18.77
N MET A 83 24.68 10.41 -18.71
CA MET A 83 23.37 10.88 -19.17
C MET A 83 22.84 12.02 -18.32
N HIS A 84 23.04 11.93 -17.00
CA HIS A 84 22.70 12.98 -16.05
C HIS A 84 23.37 14.32 -16.37
N GLN A 85 24.67 14.33 -16.71
CA GLN A 85 25.35 15.55 -17.15
C GLN A 85 24.81 16.07 -18.49
N MET A 86 24.53 15.18 -19.45
CA MET A 86 23.96 15.59 -20.74
C MET A 86 22.56 16.22 -20.59
N ALA A 87 21.73 15.66 -19.70
CA ALA A 87 20.42 16.21 -19.39
C ALA A 87 20.55 17.58 -18.72
N LYS A 88 21.42 17.74 -17.71
CA LYS A 88 21.68 19.01 -17.04
C LYS A 88 21.95 20.15 -18.02
N GLU A 89 22.82 19.92 -19.00
CA GLU A 89 23.12 20.96 -20.00
C GLU A 89 21.92 21.28 -20.91
N ARG A 90 21.13 20.26 -21.29
CA ARG A 90 19.95 20.47 -22.13
C ARG A 90 18.86 21.30 -21.44
N VAL A 91 18.64 21.08 -20.15
CA VAL A 91 17.56 21.72 -19.38
C VAL A 91 18.07 22.81 -18.44
N LYS A 92 19.27 23.34 -18.67
CA LYS A 92 19.95 24.32 -17.79
C LYS A 92 19.05 25.50 -17.40
N GLY A 93 18.37 26.13 -18.36
CA GLY A 93 17.46 27.25 -18.05
C GLY A 93 16.25 26.86 -17.19
N PHE A 94 15.78 25.61 -17.30
CA PHE A 94 14.70 25.11 -16.43
C PHE A 94 15.20 24.74 -15.02
N LEU A 95 16.47 24.36 -14.89
CA LEU A 95 17.11 24.14 -13.58
C LEU A 95 17.31 25.46 -12.84
N GLU A 96 17.83 26.48 -13.53
CA GLU A 96 18.08 27.82 -12.96
C GLU A 96 16.78 28.49 -12.50
N SER A 97 15.66 28.27 -13.21
CA SER A 97 14.34 28.76 -12.80
C SER A 97 13.64 27.90 -11.73
N GLY A 98 14.23 26.78 -11.32
CA GLY A 98 13.64 25.85 -10.35
C GLY A 98 12.47 25.02 -10.89
N LYS A 99 12.14 25.11 -12.19
CA LYS A 99 11.05 24.34 -12.82
C LYS A 99 11.40 22.85 -13.02
N VAL A 100 12.69 22.52 -13.11
CA VAL A 100 13.19 21.15 -13.22
C VAL A 100 14.05 20.79 -12.01
N SER A 101 13.95 19.55 -11.54
CA SER A 101 14.91 18.93 -10.61
C SER A 101 15.41 17.61 -11.17
N LEU A 102 16.71 17.34 -11.04
CA LEU A 102 17.32 16.09 -11.50
C LEU A 102 17.96 15.36 -10.35
N HIS A 103 17.74 14.05 -10.28
CA HIS A 103 18.37 13.17 -9.30
C HIS A 103 19.19 12.08 -10.00
N HIS A 104 20.45 11.96 -9.61
CA HIS A 104 21.30 10.85 -10.01
C HIS A 104 21.06 9.67 -9.06
N CYS A 105 20.13 8.79 -9.42
CA CYS A 105 19.72 7.66 -8.57
C CYS A 105 19.17 6.49 -9.38
N ASP A 106 19.04 5.35 -8.70
CA ASP A 106 18.31 4.19 -9.23
C ASP A 106 16.80 4.37 -9.04
N VAL A 107 16.00 3.97 -10.03
CA VAL A 107 14.52 4.07 -9.99
C VAL A 107 13.93 3.31 -8.80
N SER A 108 14.62 2.30 -8.27
CA SER A 108 14.19 1.53 -7.09
C SER A 108 14.51 2.17 -5.74
N ALA A 109 15.11 3.36 -5.73
CA ALA A 109 15.45 4.13 -4.51
C ALA A 109 15.47 5.63 -4.81
N MET A 110 14.30 6.20 -5.15
CA MET A 110 14.18 7.61 -5.51
C MET A 110 14.09 8.47 -4.25
N PRO A 111 14.84 9.58 -4.13
CA PRO A 111 14.77 10.49 -2.99
C PRO A 111 13.57 11.43 -3.09
N LEU A 112 12.40 10.88 -3.42
CA LEU A 112 11.14 11.59 -3.59
C LEU A 112 10.17 11.22 -2.48
N LYS A 113 9.28 12.15 -2.12
CA LYS A 113 8.27 11.93 -1.08
C LYS A 113 7.19 10.98 -1.58
N ASP A 114 6.52 10.32 -0.65
CA ASP A 114 5.33 9.52 -0.95
C ASP A 114 4.25 10.41 -1.56
N SER A 115 3.60 9.92 -2.61
CA SER A 115 2.44 10.60 -3.23
C SER A 115 2.73 12.05 -3.67
N SER A 116 3.93 12.33 -4.19
CA SER A 116 4.30 13.67 -4.65
C SER A 116 4.18 13.88 -6.16
N VAL A 117 4.01 12.82 -6.95
CA VAL A 117 4.05 12.87 -8.42
C VAL A 117 2.68 12.60 -9.04
N ASP A 118 2.21 13.49 -9.91
CA ASP A 118 0.92 13.37 -10.60
C ASP A 118 0.99 12.42 -11.80
N LYS A 119 2.07 12.53 -12.60
CA LYS A 119 2.26 11.77 -13.84
C LYS A 119 3.68 11.22 -13.93
N VAL A 120 3.81 10.01 -14.48
CA VAL A 120 5.10 9.39 -14.76
C VAL A 120 5.19 9.00 -16.23
N PHE A 121 6.35 9.18 -16.84
CA PHE A 121 6.64 8.53 -18.12
C PHE A 121 8.07 8.02 -18.24
N HIS A 122 8.27 7.10 -19.17
CA HIS A 122 9.59 6.74 -19.68
C HIS A 122 9.51 6.05 -21.03
N CYS A 123 10.64 6.02 -21.72
CA CYS A 123 10.76 5.47 -23.06
C CYS A 123 11.93 4.47 -23.12
N ASN A 124 11.66 3.23 -23.55
CA ASN A 124 12.68 2.18 -23.71
C ASN A 124 13.62 2.00 -22.48
N CYS A 125 13.11 2.20 -21.26
CA CYS A 125 13.93 2.28 -20.05
C CYS A 125 13.87 1.01 -19.19
N TYR A 126 12.68 0.47 -18.92
CA TYR A 126 12.49 -0.56 -17.87
C TYR A 126 13.30 -1.84 -18.04
N TYR A 127 13.70 -2.19 -19.26
CA TYR A 127 14.48 -3.40 -19.54
C TYR A 127 15.83 -3.42 -18.82
N PHE A 128 16.34 -2.26 -18.44
CA PHE A 128 17.62 -2.10 -17.76
C PHE A 128 17.48 -2.14 -16.23
N TRP A 129 16.27 -2.23 -15.69
CA TRP A 129 16.07 -2.30 -14.25
C TRP A 129 16.33 -3.72 -13.75
N PRO A 130 17.23 -3.93 -12.78
CA PRO A 130 17.55 -5.27 -12.29
C PRO A 130 16.35 -5.97 -11.62
N ASN A 131 15.47 -5.20 -10.96
CA ASN A 131 14.31 -5.71 -10.24
C ASN A 131 13.05 -4.90 -10.59
N LEU A 132 12.25 -5.41 -11.53
CA LEU A 132 11.03 -4.75 -11.99
C LEU A 132 10.01 -4.54 -10.86
N ARG A 133 9.88 -5.50 -9.94
CA ARG A 133 8.94 -5.39 -8.81
C ARG A 133 9.34 -4.27 -7.85
N LYS A 134 10.61 -4.19 -7.48
CA LYS A 134 11.11 -3.14 -6.60
C LYS A 134 10.98 -1.76 -7.25
N ALA A 135 11.31 -1.65 -8.54
CA ALA A 135 11.10 -0.42 -9.30
C ALA A 135 9.60 -0.05 -9.35
N ALA A 136 8.71 -0.98 -9.68
CA ALA A 136 7.27 -0.74 -9.72
C ALA A 136 6.70 -0.31 -8.36
N LEU A 137 7.13 -0.91 -7.25
CA LEU A 137 6.77 -0.49 -5.89
C LEU A 137 7.22 0.94 -5.59
N GLU A 138 8.44 1.30 -5.99
CA GLU A 138 8.98 2.65 -5.75
C GLU A 138 8.28 3.71 -6.63
N ILE A 139 7.96 3.37 -7.88
CA ILE A 139 7.15 4.22 -8.76
C ILE A 139 5.75 4.42 -8.16
N HIS A 140 5.10 3.35 -7.70
CA HIS A 140 3.80 3.43 -7.03
C HIS A 140 3.87 4.32 -5.77
N ARG A 141 4.94 4.17 -4.96
CA ARG A 141 5.17 4.96 -3.74
C ARG A 141 5.19 6.45 -4.02
N VAL A 142 5.91 6.91 -5.06
CA VAL A 142 6.03 8.35 -5.35
C VAL A 142 4.80 8.92 -6.04
N MET A 143 4.02 8.11 -6.76
CA MET A 143 2.83 8.57 -7.49
C MET A 143 1.65 8.86 -6.57
N LYS A 144 0.89 9.92 -6.88
CA LYS A 144 -0.38 10.25 -6.24
C LYS A 144 -1.48 9.22 -6.60
N PRO A 145 -2.51 9.07 -5.76
CA PRO A 145 -3.69 8.26 -6.11
C PRO A 145 -4.30 8.74 -7.44
N GLY A 146 -4.57 7.80 -8.35
CA GLY A 146 -5.11 8.11 -9.68
C GLY A 146 -4.06 8.65 -10.67
N GLY A 147 -2.79 8.75 -10.28
CA GLY A 147 -1.72 9.17 -11.17
C GLY A 147 -1.54 8.19 -12.34
N LEU A 148 -1.23 8.71 -13.52
CA LEU A 148 -1.05 7.92 -14.74
C LEU A 148 0.44 7.71 -15.00
N ILE A 149 0.84 6.47 -15.28
CA ILE A 149 2.13 6.16 -15.88
C ILE A 149 1.96 5.75 -17.34
N VAL A 150 2.79 6.34 -18.21
CA VAL A 150 2.88 5.99 -19.63
C VAL A 150 4.28 5.49 -19.94
N THR A 151 4.39 4.29 -20.48
CA THR A 151 5.65 3.71 -20.95
C THR A 151 5.57 3.53 -22.45
N THR A 152 6.48 4.15 -23.21
CA THR A 152 6.57 3.86 -24.64
C THR A 152 7.74 2.94 -24.95
N LEU A 153 7.53 2.03 -25.90
CA LEU A 153 8.53 1.06 -26.29
C LEU A 153 8.42 0.65 -27.74
N ARG A 154 9.57 0.37 -28.36
CA ARG A 154 9.61 -0.28 -29.67
C ARG A 154 9.93 -1.77 -29.51
N HIS A 155 8.91 -2.57 -29.21
CA HIS A 155 9.07 -3.99 -28.86
C HIS A 155 9.82 -4.77 -29.94
N SER A 156 9.50 -4.58 -31.22
CA SER A 156 10.17 -5.25 -32.34
C SER A 156 11.69 -5.00 -32.37
N HIS A 157 12.13 -3.79 -32.05
CA HIS A 157 13.54 -3.46 -32.03
C HIS A 157 14.24 -4.11 -30.82
N VAL A 158 13.58 -4.07 -29.67
CA VAL A 158 14.08 -4.67 -28.43
C VAL A 158 14.21 -6.19 -28.57
N ALA A 159 13.24 -6.85 -29.20
CA ALA A 159 13.28 -8.27 -29.52
C ALA A 159 14.48 -8.64 -30.42
N VAL A 160 14.79 -7.82 -31.43
CA VAL A 160 15.97 -8.03 -32.29
C VAL A 160 17.28 -7.94 -31.49
N LEU A 161 17.36 -7.00 -30.54
CA LEU A 161 18.53 -6.88 -29.66
C LEU A 161 18.65 -8.06 -28.69
N ALA A 162 17.52 -8.53 -28.16
CA ALA A 162 17.47 -9.73 -27.31
C ALA A 162 17.92 -10.99 -28.07
N ALA A 163 17.45 -11.19 -29.30
CA ALA A 163 17.86 -12.31 -30.17
C ALA A 163 19.38 -12.31 -30.44
N LYS A 164 20.00 -11.13 -30.49
CA LYS A 164 21.46 -10.95 -30.61
C LYS A 164 22.22 -11.07 -29.28
N ARG A 165 21.55 -11.47 -28.20
CA ARG A 165 22.11 -11.57 -26.83
C ARG A 165 22.69 -10.25 -26.30
N VAL A 166 22.17 -9.11 -26.77
CA VAL A 166 22.52 -7.77 -26.26
C VAL A 166 21.74 -7.46 -24.98
N MET A 167 20.53 -8.02 -24.85
CA MET A 167 19.71 -7.99 -23.63
C MET A 167 19.45 -9.44 -23.18
N PRO A 168 20.38 -10.06 -22.43
CA PRO A 168 20.32 -11.49 -22.11
C PRO A 168 19.28 -11.85 -21.03
N GLY A 169 18.76 -10.87 -20.29
CA GLY A 169 17.68 -11.09 -19.31
C GLY A 169 16.29 -11.21 -19.95
N GLU A 170 15.27 -11.45 -19.14
CA GLU A 170 13.87 -11.52 -19.62
C GLU A 170 13.10 -10.21 -19.48
N ASN A 171 13.66 -9.23 -18.77
CA ASN A 171 13.02 -7.94 -18.48
C ASN A 171 12.70 -7.12 -19.73
N TRP A 172 13.17 -7.51 -20.91
CA TRP A 172 12.81 -6.87 -22.18
C TRP A 172 11.37 -7.16 -22.62
N ARG A 173 10.74 -8.20 -22.06
CA ARG A 173 9.37 -8.62 -22.36
C ARG A 173 8.35 -7.72 -21.64
N PRO A 174 7.38 -7.14 -22.35
CA PRO A 174 6.35 -6.28 -21.75
C PRO A 174 5.52 -6.96 -20.68
N GLU A 175 5.27 -8.26 -20.82
CA GLU A 175 4.40 -9.02 -19.93
C GLU A 175 4.93 -9.03 -18.49
N ALA A 176 6.25 -9.17 -18.33
CA ALA A 176 6.91 -9.16 -17.02
C ALA A 176 6.80 -7.80 -16.33
N TYR A 177 6.95 -6.71 -17.09
CA TYR A 177 6.80 -5.36 -16.56
C TYR A 177 5.34 -5.02 -16.20
N MET A 178 4.39 -5.39 -17.07
CA MET A 178 2.97 -5.22 -16.79
C MET A 178 2.51 -6.04 -15.57
N ALA A 179 3.02 -7.26 -15.40
CA ALA A 179 2.78 -8.06 -14.19
C ALA A 179 3.34 -7.35 -12.94
N ALA A 180 4.58 -6.85 -12.99
CA ALA A 180 5.18 -6.11 -11.89
C ALA A 180 4.38 -4.85 -11.50
N LEU A 181 3.83 -4.12 -12.48
CA LEU A 181 2.92 -2.99 -12.21
C LEU A 181 1.66 -3.46 -11.48
N ARG A 182 0.96 -4.49 -11.96
CA ARG A 182 -0.26 -5.03 -11.32
C ARG A 182 0.02 -5.46 -9.87
N ASP A 183 1.09 -6.22 -9.68
CA ASP A 183 1.50 -6.73 -8.36
C ASP A 183 1.93 -5.64 -7.37
N SER A 184 2.20 -4.42 -7.88
CA SER A 184 2.62 -3.27 -7.10
C SER A 184 1.49 -2.27 -6.84
N GLY A 185 0.23 -2.61 -7.17
CA GLY A 185 -0.93 -1.77 -6.88
C GLY A 185 -1.32 -0.81 -8.01
N PHE A 186 -0.86 -1.05 -9.23
CA PHE A 186 -1.40 -0.37 -10.41
C PHE A 186 -2.64 -1.10 -10.95
N THR A 187 -3.57 -0.32 -11.49
CA THR A 187 -4.78 -0.78 -12.17
C THR A 187 -4.79 -0.29 -13.62
N ASP A 188 -5.78 -0.72 -14.41
CA ASP A 188 -5.90 -0.38 -15.84
C ASP A 188 -4.62 -0.64 -16.63
N VAL A 189 -3.87 -1.69 -16.24
CA VAL A 189 -2.59 -2.03 -16.87
C VAL A 189 -2.86 -2.66 -18.23
N ARG A 190 -2.65 -1.87 -19.28
CA ARG A 190 -2.92 -2.24 -20.68
C ARG A 190 -1.80 -1.78 -21.60
N MET A 191 -1.63 -2.47 -22.72
CA MET A 191 -0.69 -2.12 -23.77
C MET A 191 -1.45 -1.91 -25.07
N GLU A 192 -1.11 -0.87 -25.81
CA GLU A 192 -1.71 -0.55 -27.10
C GLU A 192 -0.63 -0.32 -28.15
N ASP A 193 -0.93 -0.70 -29.39
CA ASP A 193 -0.16 -0.25 -30.54
C ASP A 193 -0.47 1.22 -30.85
N THR A 194 0.57 1.99 -31.09
CA THR A 194 0.52 3.42 -31.40
C THR A 194 1.34 3.71 -32.63
N GLN A 195 0.92 4.70 -33.40
CA GLN A 195 1.66 5.24 -34.53
C GLN A 195 1.90 6.73 -34.35
N HIS A 196 3.14 7.17 -34.51
CA HIS A 196 3.50 8.59 -34.55
C HIS A 196 4.60 8.81 -35.58
N ARG A 197 4.45 9.83 -36.45
CA ARG A 197 5.41 10.17 -37.52
C ARG A 197 5.91 8.94 -38.31
N ASN A 198 4.98 8.08 -38.73
CA ASN A 198 5.23 6.84 -39.49
C ASN A 198 6.06 5.76 -38.75
N ILE A 199 6.16 5.84 -37.42
CA ILE A 199 6.77 4.80 -36.60
C ILE A 199 5.67 4.16 -35.75
N THR A 200 5.54 2.84 -35.87
CA THR A 200 4.70 2.00 -35.01
C THR A 200 5.50 1.52 -33.80
N PHE A 201 4.92 1.66 -32.61
CA PHE A 201 5.49 1.26 -31.33
C PHE A 201 4.36 1.05 -30.31
N GLN A 202 4.67 0.49 -29.15
CA GLN A 202 3.69 0.20 -28.11
C GLN A 202 3.70 1.29 -27.03
N ALA A 203 2.54 1.55 -26.45
CA ALA A 203 2.37 2.34 -25.24
C ALA A 203 1.70 1.47 -24.17
N ILE A 204 2.33 1.37 -23.00
CA ILE A 204 1.75 0.74 -21.81
C ILE A 204 1.23 1.85 -20.91
N TYR A 205 0.00 1.68 -20.44
CA TYR A 205 -0.66 2.57 -19.50
C TYR A 205 -0.91 1.83 -18.21
N ALA A 206 -0.81 2.54 -17.09
CA ALA A 206 -1.25 2.04 -15.80
C ALA A 206 -1.63 3.21 -14.88
N THR A 207 -2.64 2.99 -14.03
CA THR A 207 -3.14 3.96 -13.07
C THR A 207 -2.71 3.56 -11.67
N ALA A 208 -2.05 4.47 -10.95
CA ALA A 208 -1.63 4.25 -9.57
C ALA A 208 -2.85 4.20 -8.65
N LEU A 209 -3.36 2.99 -8.38
CA LEU A 209 -4.41 2.80 -7.39
C LEU A 209 -3.77 2.82 -6.01
N LYS A 210 -3.77 3.98 -5.38
CA LYS A 210 -3.55 4.06 -3.94
C LYS A 210 -4.87 3.88 -3.25
N MET A 211 -5.10 2.69 -2.72
CA MET A 211 -6.03 2.56 -1.60
C MET A 211 -5.46 3.43 -0.48
N GLN A 212 -6.01 4.63 -0.33
CA GLN A 212 -5.64 5.51 0.76
C GLN A 212 -5.88 4.75 2.06
N ARG A 213 -4.84 4.57 2.87
CA ARG A 213 -4.90 3.87 4.17
C ARG A 213 -6.15 4.28 4.96
N ALA A 214 -6.43 5.58 5.03
CA ALA A 214 -7.61 6.12 5.70
C ALA A 214 -8.94 5.62 5.10
N SER A 215 -9.08 5.63 3.77
CA SER A 215 -10.28 5.12 3.09
C SER A 215 -10.46 3.61 3.32
N ARG A 216 -9.37 2.84 3.22
CA ARG A 216 -9.38 1.40 3.52
C ARG A 216 -9.81 1.14 4.96
N LEU A 217 -9.17 1.80 5.92
CA LEU A 217 -9.48 1.65 7.34
C LEU A 217 -10.92 2.00 7.66
N LYS A 218 -11.42 3.12 7.12
CA LYS A 218 -12.81 3.52 7.28
C LYS A 218 -13.76 2.43 6.79
N ARG A 219 -13.48 1.84 5.62
CA ARG A 219 -14.29 0.75 5.05
C ARG A 219 -14.21 -0.53 5.90
N GLU A 220 -13.03 -0.90 6.38
CA GLU A 220 -12.86 -2.09 7.22
C GLU A 220 -13.51 -1.93 8.59
N LEU A 221 -13.40 -0.75 9.23
CA LEU A 221 -14.09 -0.44 10.48
C LEU A 221 -15.60 -0.43 10.31
N GLN A 222 -16.10 0.13 9.20
CA GLN A 222 -17.52 0.06 8.88
C GLN A 222 -17.98 -1.41 8.75
N MET A 223 -17.25 -2.24 8.01
CA MET A 223 -17.55 -3.66 7.85
C MET A 223 -17.53 -4.40 9.20
N LEU A 224 -16.52 -4.16 10.05
CA LEU A 224 -16.42 -4.76 11.39
C LEU A 224 -17.56 -4.30 12.31
N SER A 225 -18.08 -3.09 12.12
CA SER A 225 -19.21 -2.57 12.90
C SER A 225 -20.56 -3.11 12.42
N THR A 226 -20.73 -3.34 11.12
CA THR A 226 -22.03 -3.77 10.54
C THR A 226 -22.15 -5.28 10.42
N GLU A 227 -21.06 -5.97 10.09
CA GLU A 227 -21.00 -7.41 9.82
C GLU A 227 -19.72 -8.01 10.44
N PRO A 228 -19.58 -7.97 11.79
CA PRO A 228 -18.44 -8.58 12.46
C PRO A 228 -18.43 -10.12 12.28
N PRO A 229 -17.25 -10.76 12.21
CA PRO A 229 -17.16 -12.21 12.31
C PRO A 229 -17.74 -12.74 13.64
N PRO A 230 -18.29 -13.96 13.67
CA PRO A 230 -18.86 -14.54 14.89
C PRO A 230 -17.87 -14.56 16.07
N GLY A 231 -18.28 -13.98 17.20
CA GLY A 231 -17.45 -13.93 18.41
C GLY A 231 -16.27 -12.96 18.33
N ILE A 232 -16.21 -12.10 17.31
CA ILE A 232 -15.16 -11.09 17.16
C ILE A 232 -15.79 -9.71 17.12
N THR A 233 -15.25 -8.78 17.90
CA THR A 233 -15.57 -7.35 17.78
C THR A 233 -14.28 -6.57 17.65
N CYS A 234 -14.32 -5.47 16.90
CA CYS A 234 -13.17 -4.59 16.73
C CYS A 234 -13.64 -3.17 16.50
N TRP A 235 -13.07 -2.21 17.21
CA TRP A 235 -13.47 -0.81 17.19
C TRP A 235 -12.27 0.12 17.33
N GLN A 236 -12.48 1.36 16.91
CA GLN A 236 -11.48 2.43 17.02
C GLN A 236 -11.44 2.96 18.46
N THR A 237 -10.25 3.26 18.96
CA THR A 237 -10.09 4.03 20.20
C THR A 237 -10.26 5.54 19.92
N GLU A 238 -10.71 6.30 20.92
CA GLU A 238 -11.05 7.73 20.75
C GLU A 238 -9.86 8.60 20.35
N GLU A 239 -8.63 8.17 20.63
CA GLU A 239 -7.43 8.96 20.43
C GLU A 239 -6.91 8.96 18.98
N ARG A 240 -6.86 7.80 18.33
CA ARG A 240 -6.22 7.66 17.00
C ARG A 240 -6.94 6.65 16.10
N ILE A 241 -7.05 7.00 14.82
CA ILE A 241 -7.71 6.16 13.79
C ILE A 241 -6.97 4.83 13.51
N ASP A 242 -5.73 4.73 13.95
CA ASP A 242 -4.83 3.61 13.72
C ASP A 242 -4.53 2.79 14.97
N ASP A 243 -5.18 3.14 16.08
CA ASP A 243 -5.14 2.38 17.33
C ASP A 243 -6.53 1.82 17.61
N LEU A 244 -6.64 0.50 17.41
CA LEU A 244 -7.89 -0.21 17.52
C LEU A 244 -7.83 -1.17 18.71
N ARG A 245 -9.01 -1.51 19.24
CA ARG A 245 -9.21 -2.58 20.20
C ARG A 245 -10.07 -3.65 19.56
N ALA A 246 -9.74 -4.90 19.85
CA ALA A 246 -10.55 -6.04 19.45
C ALA A 246 -10.82 -6.95 20.64
N GLN A 247 -11.92 -7.69 20.57
CA GLN A 247 -12.22 -8.78 21.48
C GLN A 247 -12.54 -10.03 20.69
N ILE A 248 -12.04 -11.17 21.19
CA ILE A 248 -12.33 -12.49 20.66
C ILE A 248 -12.93 -13.31 21.79
N VAL A 249 -14.13 -13.84 21.57
CA VAL A 249 -14.78 -14.82 22.43
C VAL A 249 -14.11 -16.18 22.20
N GLY A 250 -13.69 -16.83 23.27
CA GLY A 250 -13.12 -18.17 23.18
C GLY A 250 -14.15 -19.19 22.68
N GLY A 251 -13.74 -20.02 21.71
CA GLY A 251 -14.62 -20.96 21.03
C GLY A 251 -15.18 -22.05 21.93
N VAL A 252 -16.42 -22.47 21.65
CA VAL A 252 -17.06 -23.61 22.35
C VAL A 252 -16.26 -24.89 22.10
N GLY A 253 -16.10 -25.71 23.14
CA GLY A 253 -15.32 -26.95 23.08
C GLY A 253 -13.81 -26.75 23.16
N THR A 254 -13.33 -25.51 23.33
CA THR A 254 -11.91 -25.20 23.52
C THR A 254 -11.61 -24.89 25.00
N PRO A 255 -10.35 -24.96 25.48
CA PRO A 255 -10.02 -24.53 26.84
C PRO A 255 -10.22 -23.02 27.08
N TYR A 256 -10.57 -22.26 26.04
CA TYR A 256 -10.82 -20.83 26.08
C TYR A 256 -12.31 -20.48 26.18
N GLU A 257 -13.19 -21.48 26.14
CA GLU A 257 -14.65 -21.31 26.18
C GLU A 257 -15.10 -20.42 27.36
N GLY A 258 -15.99 -19.48 27.08
CA GLY A 258 -16.50 -18.51 28.05
C GLY A 258 -15.56 -17.35 28.37
N GLY A 259 -14.30 -17.41 27.92
CA GLY A 259 -13.34 -16.31 28.05
C GLY A 259 -13.55 -15.22 26.99
N LEU A 260 -13.27 -13.97 27.38
CA LEU A 260 -13.25 -12.80 26.51
C LEU A 260 -11.84 -12.21 26.45
N PHE A 261 -11.19 -12.37 25.31
CA PHE A 261 -9.79 -11.98 25.14
C PHE A 261 -9.70 -10.63 24.44
N SER A 262 -9.16 -9.63 25.13
CA SER A 262 -8.94 -8.30 24.57
C SER A 262 -7.58 -8.23 23.86
N LEU A 263 -7.55 -7.57 22.71
CA LEU A 263 -6.37 -7.38 21.86
C LEU A 263 -6.18 -5.90 21.53
N GLU A 264 -4.92 -5.51 21.39
CA GLU A 264 -4.51 -4.25 20.77
C GLU A 264 -4.19 -4.51 19.30
N VAL A 265 -4.73 -3.68 18.41
CA VAL A 265 -4.52 -3.76 16.96
C VAL A 265 -4.01 -2.40 16.49
N LYS A 266 -2.72 -2.32 16.14
CA LYS A 266 -2.07 -1.11 15.63
C LYS A 266 -1.87 -1.19 14.14
N ILE A 267 -2.34 -0.17 13.42
CA ILE A 267 -2.25 -0.12 11.96
C ILE A 267 -0.99 0.67 11.55
N PRO A 268 -0.01 0.04 10.87
CA PRO A 268 1.18 0.77 10.42
C PRO A 268 0.87 1.79 9.32
N GLU A 269 1.75 2.76 9.10
CA GLU A 269 1.62 3.78 8.05
C GLU A 269 1.53 3.17 6.64
N ARG A 270 2.24 2.05 6.41
CA ARG A 270 2.25 1.36 5.11
C ARG A 270 1.12 0.34 4.95
N TYR A 271 0.16 0.27 5.87
CA TYR A 271 -1.03 -0.58 5.70
C TYR A 271 -1.78 -0.18 4.42
N PRO A 272 -2.14 -1.14 3.53
CA PRO A 272 -2.18 -2.60 3.71
C PRO A 272 -0.94 -3.37 3.19
N PHE A 273 0.12 -2.68 2.79
CA PHE A 273 1.35 -3.32 2.31
C PHE A 273 2.20 -3.89 3.44
N GLU A 274 1.95 -3.44 4.66
CA GLU A 274 2.40 -4.08 5.91
C GLU A 274 1.19 -4.60 6.70
N PRO A 275 1.34 -5.74 7.41
CA PRO A 275 0.28 -6.29 8.26
C PRO A 275 0.01 -5.39 9.47
N PRO A 276 -1.19 -5.46 10.06
CA PRO A 276 -1.44 -4.85 11.36
C PRO A 276 -0.55 -5.51 12.44
N ASN A 277 -0.12 -4.73 13.43
CA ASN A 277 0.55 -5.27 14.61
C ASN A 277 -0.52 -5.60 15.67
N ILE A 278 -0.70 -6.89 15.95
CA ILE A 278 -1.73 -7.38 16.87
C ILE A 278 -1.06 -8.09 18.04
N ARG A 279 -1.49 -7.76 19.25
CA ARG A 279 -1.07 -8.46 20.48
C ARG A 279 -2.24 -8.64 21.45
N PHE A 280 -2.18 -9.71 22.23
CA PHE A 280 -3.10 -9.92 23.34
C PHE A 280 -2.83 -8.92 24.46
N LEU A 281 -3.91 -8.35 25.01
CA LEU A 281 -3.91 -7.60 26.26
C LEU A 281 -4.31 -8.51 27.42
N THR A 282 -5.31 -9.37 27.19
CA THR A 282 -5.69 -10.42 28.13
C THR A 282 -4.64 -11.54 28.10
N PRO A 283 -4.01 -11.91 29.23
CA PRO A 283 -3.12 -13.05 29.30
C PRO A 283 -3.80 -14.35 28.84
N ILE A 284 -3.09 -15.16 28.05
CA ILE A 284 -3.59 -16.42 27.51
C ILE A 284 -2.50 -17.48 27.56
N TYR A 285 -2.86 -18.69 27.99
CA TYR A 285 -1.97 -19.84 27.99
C TYR A 285 -2.02 -20.54 26.62
N HIS A 286 -1.03 -20.30 25.76
CA HIS A 286 -1.06 -20.76 24.37
C HIS A 286 0.35 -20.99 23.77
N PRO A 287 0.59 -22.02 22.93
CA PRO A 287 1.91 -22.28 22.34
C PRO A 287 2.47 -21.14 21.46
N ASN A 288 1.61 -20.48 20.69
CA ASN A 288 1.98 -19.43 19.72
C ASN A 288 1.82 -18.00 20.24
N ILE A 289 1.51 -17.79 21.53
CA ILE A 289 1.32 -16.47 22.13
C ILE A 289 2.21 -16.39 23.38
N ASP A 290 3.04 -15.37 23.47
CA ASP A 290 3.94 -15.20 24.62
C ASP A 290 3.36 -14.35 25.75
N ASN A 291 4.11 -14.22 26.85
CA ASN A 291 3.69 -13.47 28.04
C ASN A 291 3.53 -11.95 27.78
N SER A 292 4.07 -11.42 26.70
CA SER A 292 3.87 -10.03 26.26
C SER A 292 2.68 -9.88 25.30
N GLY A 293 1.98 -10.99 25.02
CA GLY A 293 0.85 -11.08 24.11
C GLY A 293 1.23 -11.10 22.63
N ARG A 294 2.52 -11.23 22.29
CA ARG A 294 2.95 -11.30 20.88
C ARG A 294 2.48 -12.61 20.27
N ILE A 295 2.03 -12.55 19.02
CA ILE A 295 1.42 -13.67 18.31
C ILE A 295 2.37 -14.15 17.21
N CYS A 296 2.67 -15.44 17.17
CA CYS A 296 3.31 -16.05 16.02
C CYS A 296 2.25 -16.59 15.06
N HIS A 297 1.97 -15.84 13.99
CA HIS A 297 1.03 -16.20 12.94
C HIS A 297 1.56 -15.73 11.58
N ASP A 298 1.45 -16.56 10.55
CA ASP A 298 1.89 -16.26 9.19
C ASP A 298 1.16 -15.05 8.56
N ALA A 299 -0.14 -14.87 8.81
CA ALA A 299 -0.94 -13.72 8.38
C ALA A 299 -0.44 -12.38 8.95
N LEU A 300 0.36 -12.40 10.02
CA LEU A 300 0.98 -11.21 10.62
C LEU A 300 2.43 -10.98 10.14
N LYS A 301 2.93 -11.80 9.22
CA LYS A 301 4.31 -11.75 8.71
C LYS A 301 4.33 -11.54 7.19
N LEU A 302 5.26 -10.72 6.71
CA LEU A 302 5.47 -10.52 5.28
C LEU A 302 6.14 -11.75 4.62
N PRO A 303 5.88 -12.02 3.32
CA PRO A 303 6.62 -13.01 2.55
C PRO A 303 8.14 -12.72 2.53
N PRO A 304 9.01 -13.74 2.47
CA PRO A 304 8.69 -15.17 2.25
C PRO A 304 8.36 -15.94 3.54
N LYS A 305 8.53 -15.34 4.72
CA LYS A 305 8.37 -16.02 6.02
C LYS A 305 6.92 -16.02 6.55
N GLY A 306 6.00 -15.41 5.81
CA GLY A 306 4.60 -15.30 6.18
C GLY A 306 3.71 -15.16 4.95
N ALA A 307 2.42 -15.04 5.22
CA ALA A 307 1.36 -15.07 4.23
C ALA A 307 0.62 -13.73 4.07
N TRP A 308 1.07 -12.66 4.75
CA TRP A 308 0.43 -11.35 4.60
C TRP A 308 0.43 -10.89 3.14
N LYS A 309 -0.74 -10.50 2.66
CA LYS A 309 -0.95 -9.88 1.37
C LYS A 309 -1.85 -8.67 1.57
N PRO A 310 -1.68 -7.60 0.77
CA PRO A 310 -2.59 -6.45 0.81
C PRO A 310 -4.06 -6.79 0.56
N SER A 311 -4.38 -7.97 0.03
CA SER A 311 -5.77 -8.45 -0.11
C SER A 311 -6.40 -8.89 1.22
N LEU A 312 -5.60 -9.27 2.23
CA LEU A 312 -6.07 -9.61 3.57
C LEU A 312 -6.44 -8.33 4.35
N ASN A 313 -7.36 -8.46 5.30
CA ASN A 313 -7.90 -7.34 6.08
C ASN A 313 -7.98 -7.66 7.58
N ILE A 314 -8.28 -6.67 8.42
CA ILE A 314 -8.32 -6.82 9.90
C ILE A 314 -9.29 -7.94 10.31
N SER A 315 -10.48 -7.98 9.71
CA SER A 315 -11.50 -9.01 9.97
C SER A 315 -10.98 -10.43 9.70
N THR A 316 -10.35 -10.64 8.53
CA THR A 316 -9.76 -11.95 8.17
C THR A 316 -8.61 -12.35 9.09
N VAL A 317 -7.78 -11.40 9.52
CA VAL A 317 -6.66 -11.69 10.42
C VAL A 317 -7.16 -12.04 11.83
N LEU A 318 -8.13 -11.29 12.37
CA LEU A 318 -8.72 -11.61 13.67
C LEU A 318 -9.42 -12.97 13.64
N THR A 319 -10.12 -13.30 12.55
CA THR A 319 -10.71 -14.63 12.34
C THR A 319 -9.63 -15.72 12.34
N SER A 320 -8.51 -15.47 11.66
CA SER A 320 -7.38 -16.41 11.67
C SER A 320 -6.75 -16.58 13.06
N ILE A 321 -6.69 -15.53 13.87
CA ILE A 321 -6.23 -15.61 15.27
C ILE A 321 -7.22 -16.42 16.12
N GLN A 322 -8.53 -16.24 15.95
CA GLN A 322 -9.54 -17.05 16.63
C GLN A 322 -9.41 -18.54 16.27
N LEU A 323 -9.12 -18.85 15.00
CA LEU A 323 -8.80 -20.22 14.57
C LEU A 323 -7.51 -20.73 15.20
N LEU A 324 -6.45 -19.91 15.26
CA LEU A 324 -5.20 -20.27 15.93
C LEU A 324 -5.41 -20.60 17.41
N MET A 325 -6.29 -19.88 18.11
CA MET A 325 -6.65 -20.21 19.50
C MET A 325 -7.26 -21.62 19.60
N ALA A 326 -8.14 -22.00 18.68
CA ALA A 326 -8.75 -23.34 18.68
C ALA A 326 -7.76 -24.44 18.24
N GLU A 327 -6.88 -24.11 17.30
CA GLU A 327 -5.93 -25.01 16.64
C GLU A 327 -4.50 -24.47 16.73
N PRO A 328 -3.82 -24.62 17.88
CA PRO A 328 -2.44 -24.17 18.03
C PRO A 328 -1.51 -24.82 16.99
N ASN A 329 -0.52 -24.08 16.49
CA ASN A 329 0.51 -24.60 15.61
C ASN A 329 1.77 -24.94 16.43
N PRO A 330 2.03 -26.22 16.73
CA PRO A 330 3.08 -26.56 17.66
C PRO A 330 4.46 -26.69 16.98
N ASP A 331 4.54 -26.49 15.66
CA ASP A 331 5.78 -26.53 14.86
C ASP A 331 6.46 -25.16 14.71
N ASP A 332 5.74 -24.06 14.98
CA ASP A 332 6.30 -22.69 15.10
C ASP A 332 5.90 -22.02 16.44
N PRO A 333 6.25 -22.61 17.60
CA PRO A 333 5.83 -22.10 18.91
C PRO A 333 6.66 -20.90 19.37
N LEU A 334 6.03 -19.96 20.08
CA LEU A 334 6.75 -18.95 20.87
C LEU A 334 7.08 -19.45 22.27
N MET A 335 6.24 -20.34 22.81
CA MET A 335 6.36 -20.91 24.15
C MET A 335 6.65 -22.40 24.04
N ALA A 336 7.93 -22.78 24.02
CA ALA A 336 8.37 -24.16 23.79
C ALA A 336 7.84 -25.15 24.84
N ASP A 337 7.78 -24.75 26.11
CA ASP A 337 7.26 -25.58 27.20
C ASP A 337 5.76 -25.85 27.03
N ILE A 338 4.98 -24.82 26.69
CA ILE A 338 3.54 -24.93 26.43
C ILE A 338 3.28 -25.77 25.18
N SER A 339 4.10 -25.61 24.14
CA SER A 339 4.02 -26.43 22.92
C SER A 339 4.31 -27.91 23.20
N SER A 340 5.34 -28.20 24.00
CA SER A 340 5.67 -29.57 24.40
C SER A 340 4.55 -30.19 25.22
N GLU A 341 3.96 -29.43 26.14
CA GLU A 341 2.81 -29.87 26.92
C GLU A 341 1.59 -30.12 26.02
N PHE A 342 1.31 -29.24 25.05
CA PHE A 342 0.24 -29.44 24.06
C PHE A 342 0.45 -30.71 23.23
N LYS A 343 1.70 -30.98 22.77
CA LYS A 343 2.04 -32.16 21.96
C LYS A 343 1.96 -33.46 22.76
N TYR A 344 2.48 -33.49 23.98
CA TYR A 344 2.72 -34.75 24.71
C TYR A 344 1.80 -34.98 25.91
N ASN A 345 1.15 -33.94 26.43
CA ASN A 345 0.23 -34.02 27.57
C ASN A 345 -0.96 -33.06 27.39
N LYS A 346 -1.77 -33.33 26.37
CA LYS A 346 -2.92 -32.50 25.99
C LYS A 346 -3.89 -32.27 27.14
N TYR A 347 -4.09 -33.25 28.02
CA TYR A 347 -4.94 -33.12 29.21
C TYR A 347 -4.43 -32.02 30.15
N LEU A 348 -3.15 -32.06 30.51
CA LEU A 348 -2.55 -31.05 31.39
C LEU A 348 -2.59 -29.66 30.75
N PHE A 349 -2.29 -29.56 29.46
CA PHE A 349 -2.43 -28.31 28.71
C PHE A 349 -3.85 -27.76 28.80
N THR A 350 -4.86 -28.59 28.53
CA THR A 350 -6.26 -28.18 28.57
C THR A 350 -6.68 -27.69 29.95
N GLU A 351 -6.28 -28.39 31.02
CA GLU A 351 -6.61 -27.97 32.39
C GLU A 351 -5.94 -26.64 32.77
N LYS A 352 -4.65 -26.46 32.45
CA LYS A 352 -3.95 -25.20 32.69
C LYS A 352 -4.54 -24.05 31.89
N ALA A 353 -4.84 -24.27 30.61
CA ALA A 353 -5.44 -23.26 29.75
C ALA A 353 -6.84 -22.85 30.24
N LYS A 354 -7.69 -23.81 30.66
CA LYS A 354 -8.98 -23.51 31.29
C LYS A 354 -8.83 -22.67 32.55
N LYS A 355 -7.90 -23.05 33.44
CA LYS A 355 -7.62 -22.29 34.65
C LYS A 355 -7.18 -20.85 34.33
N TRP A 356 -6.26 -20.69 33.37
CA TRP A 356 -5.81 -19.37 32.91
C TRP A 356 -6.96 -18.54 32.34
N THR A 357 -7.84 -19.15 31.55
CA THR A 357 -9.04 -18.51 31.01
C THR A 357 -9.94 -18.02 32.13
N GLN A 358 -10.20 -18.85 33.15
CA GLN A 358 -11.03 -18.46 34.30
C GLN A 358 -10.42 -17.31 35.11
N GLU A 359 -9.10 -17.30 35.28
CA GLU A 359 -8.39 -16.28 36.06
C GLU A 359 -8.29 -14.93 35.35
N HIS A 360 -8.14 -14.92 34.02
CA HIS A 360 -7.77 -13.71 33.29
C HIS A 360 -8.80 -13.24 32.26
N ALA A 361 -9.63 -14.13 31.73
CA ALA A 361 -10.50 -13.84 30.58
C ALA A 361 -12.00 -13.86 30.93
N ILE A 362 -12.39 -14.31 32.12
CA ILE A 362 -13.77 -14.23 32.60
C ILE A 362 -13.93 -12.96 33.43
N GLN A 363 -14.79 -12.04 32.99
CA GLN A 363 -15.09 -10.84 33.76
C GLN A 363 -15.94 -11.20 34.99
N THR A 364 -15.35 -11.18 36.18
CA THR A 364 -16.14 -11.06 37.41
C THR A 364 -16.68 -9.63 37.48
N ASN A 365 -18.00 -9.46 37.46
CA ASN A 365 -18.66 -8.17 37.75
C ASN A 365 -18.24 -7.67 39.15
N LYS A 366 -17.16 -6.90 39.23
CA LYS A 366 -16.63 -6.30 40.45
C LYS A 366 -16.25 -4.83 40.21
N SER A 367 -17.21 -4.01 39.77
CA SER A 367 -17.11 -2.53 39.81
C SER A 367 -18.35 -1.85 39.20
N VAL A 368 -19.52 -1.94 39.85
CA VAL A 368 -20.65 -1.01 39.61
C VAL A 368 -21.41 -0.61 40.89
N VAL A 369 -21.11 -1.15 42.07
CA VAL A 369 -21.96 -0.92 43.27
C VAL A 369 -21.37 0.05 44.32
N GLU A 370 -20.10 0.45 44.24
CA GLU A 370 -19.49 1.24 45.34
C GLU A 370 -19.37 2.76 45.13
N ASP A 371 -19.67 3.32 43.95
CA ASP A 371 -19.49 4.77 43.71
C ASP A 371 -20.77 5.64 43.71
N ASN A 372 -21.94 5.10 44.09
CA ASN A 372 -23.19 5.88 44.14
C ASN A 372 -23.65 6.29 45.56
N LYS A 373 -22.71 6.46 46.49
CA LYS A 373 -22.99 7.07 47.81
C LYS A 373 -21.95 8.11 48.19
N GLU A 374 -21.73 9.12 47.34
CA GLU A 374 -21.22 10.43 47.78
C GLU A 374 -21.18 11.37 46.58
N ASN A 375 -22.25 12.16 46.40
CA ASN A 375 -22.28 13.51 45.82
C ASN A 375 -23.71 13.87 45.41
N ALA A 376 -24.54 14.22 46.40
CA ALA A 376 -25.68 15.09 46.16
C ALA A 376 -25.24 16.53 46.47
N PRO A 377 -25.16 17.44 45.49
CA PRO A 377 -24.99 18.85 45.78
C PRO A 377 -26.34 19.49 46.06
N ASP A 378 -26.45 19.99 47.29
CA ASP A 378 -27.45 20.95 47.73
C ASP A 378 -27.09 22.33 47.14
N GLN A 379 -27.94 22.93 46.29
CA GLN A 379 -28.04 24.40 46.17
C GLN A 379 -29.25 24.87 45.34
N LYS A 380 -30.05 25.72 46.00
CA LYS A 380 -31.08 26.63 45.47
C LYS A 380 -30.52 27.56 44.38
N LEU A 381 -31.29 27.81 43.31
CA LEU A 381 -31.69 29.19 42.92
C LEU A 381 -32.78 29.24 41.81
N SER A 382 -33.82 30.00 42.15
CA SER A 382 -34.71 30.89 41.37
C SER A 382 -35.21 30.57 39.94
N SER A 383 -36.53 30.39 39.87
CA SER A 383 -37.50 31.05 38.98
C SER A 383 -37.01 31.71 37.68
N ARG A 384 -37.35 31.11 36.53
CA ARG A 384 -38.27 31.67 35.52
C ARG A 384 -38.26 30.80 34.25
N LYS A 385 -39.45 30.68 33.66
CA LYS A 385 -39.78 30.08 32.35
C LYS A 385 -39.89 28.56 32.31
N ARG A 386 -41.11 28.07 32.55
CA ARG A 386 -41.93 27.45 31.50
C ARG A 386 -43.31 27.07 32.05
N ASP A 387 -44.21 28.05 32.06
CA ASP A 387 -45.62 27.79 31.83
C ASP A 387 -45.85 27.97 30.33
N ALA A 388 -46.15 26.87 29.63
CA ALA A 388 -47.06 26.88 28.50
C ALA A 388 -47.42 25.45 28.08
N LEU A 389 -48.63 25.07 28.49
CA LEU A 389 -49.56 24.20 27.78
C LEU A 389 -49.18 22.74 27.54
N CYS A 390 -49.46 21.93 28.57
CA CYS A 390 -50.13 20.65 28.40
C CYS A 390 -51.64 20.91 28.32
N SER A 391 -52.25 20.69 27.16
CA SER A 391 -53.68 20.36 27.07
C SER A 391 -53.99 19.77 25.69
N GLN A 392 -54.66 18.62 25.72
CA GLN A 392 -55.41 17.97 24.64
C GLN A 392 -54.62 17.04 23.70
N GLN A 393 -54.39 15.82 24.20
CA GLN A 393 -54.57 14.61 23.39
C GLN A 393 -56.01 14.15 23.59
N GLU A 394 -56.81 14.15 22.53
CA GLU A 394 -57.83 13.12 22.29
C GLU A 394 -58.35 13.20 20.85
N ALA A 395 -58.40 12.02 20.23
CA ALA A 395 -59.26 11.59 19.12
C ALA A 395 -59.22 12.35 17.77
N GLU A 396 -58.82 11.65 16.70
CA GLU A 396 -59.71 11.20 15.61
C GLU A 396 -58.91 10.67 14.41
N GLU A 397 -59.05 9.36 14.13
CA GLU A 397 -59.01 8.82 12.76
C GLU A 397 -60.24 9.37 12.00
N PRO A 398 -60.24 9.57 10.66
CA PRO A 398 -60.40 8.41 9.79
C PRO A 398 -60.00 8.54 8.29
N LEU A 399 -60.20 7.40 7.61
CA LEU A 399 -60.73 7.20 6.25
C LEU A 399 -59.76 7.00 5.06
N LYS A 400 -59.69 5.71 4.68
CA LYS A 400 -59.26 5.13 3.40
C LYS A 400 -60.01 5.72 2.20
N ARG A 401 -59.35 5.81 1.04
CA ARG A 401 -59.80 5.27 -0.28
C ARG A 401 -58.71 5.44 -1.38
N PRO A 402 -58.80 4.74 -2.53
CA PRO A 402 -57.72 3.91 -3.08
C PRO A 402 -57.02 4.51 -4.32
N CYS A 403 -55.83 3.98 -4.62
CA CYS A 403 -55.12 4.26 -5.86
C CYS A 403 -55.70 3.47 -7.05
N VAL A 404 -55.84 4.18 -8.18
CA VAL A 404 -55.82 3.62 -9.55
C VAL A 404 -54.37 3.57 -10.01
#